data_AF-A0A4Q3WLM9-F1
#
_entry.id   AF-A0A4Q3WLM9-F1
#
_cell.length_a   1.000
_cell.length_b   1.000
_cell.length_c   1.000
_cell.angle_alpha   90.00
_cell.angle_beta   90.00
_cell.angle_gamma   90.00
#
_symmetry.space_group_name_H-M   'P 1'
#
loop_
_entity.id
_entity.type
_entity.pdbx_description
1 polymer ?
#
loop_
_entity_poly.entity_id
_entity_poly.type
_entity_poly.pdbx_seq_one_letter_code
_entity_poly.pdbx_strand_id
1 'polypeptide(L)'
;MGKAFTLIELLVVIAIIAILAAILFPVFAQAKLAAKKTVSLSNLKQLGVATVLYANDHEDVLARTMDTSGGFPITVSWWAVGNYQRALEPY
;
A
#
# COMPACT_ATOMS: atom_id res chain seq x y z
N MET A 1 -29.47 37.29 32.15
CA MET A 1 -30.05 37.68 30.85
C MET A 1 -29.36 36.85 29.77
N GLY A 2 -30.02 35.79 29.29
CA GLY A 2 -29.46 34.93 28.24
C GLY A 2 -29.56 35.62 26.89
N LYS A 3 -28.45 35.70 26.14
CA LYS A 3 -28.47 36.18 24.74
C LYS A 3 -29.26 35.15 23.92
N ALA A 4 -30.33 35.59 23.27
CA ALA A 4 -31.04 34.78 22.30
C ALA A 4 -30.14 34.58 21.08
N PHE A 5 -29.87 33.33 20.73
CA PHE A 5 -29.10 32.96 19.54
C PHE A 5 -29.97 33.23 18.32
N THR A 6 -29.45 33.98 17.35
CA THR A 6 -30.22 34.30 16.15
C THR A 6 -30.14 33.12 15.16
N LEU A 7 -31.23 32.84 14.45
CA LEU A 7 -31.27 31.76 13.45
C LEU A 7 -30.20 31.94 12.36
N ILE A 8 -29.83 33.19 12.06
CA ILE A 8 -28.80 33.53 11.07
C ILE A 8 -27.39 33.13 11.52
N GLU A 9 -27.08 33.26 12.82
CA GLU A 9 -25.79 32.81 13.37
C GLU A 9 -25.64 31.29 13.25
N LEU A 10 -26.72 30.53 13.42
CA LEU A 10 -26.67 29.07 13.26
C LEU A 10 -26.55 28.68 11.77
N LEU A 11 -27.25 29.41 10.90
CA LEU A 11 -27.30 29.15 9.47
C LEU A 11 -25.96 29.37 8.77
N VAL A 12 -25.23 30.46 9.11
CA VAL A 12 -23.92 30.71 8.52
C VAL A 12 -22.89 29.65 8.93
N VAL A 13 -22.99 29.13 10.15
CA VAL A 13 -22.07 28.12 10.67
C VAL A 13 -22.21 26.80 9.91
N ILE A 14 -23.44 26.30 9.73
CA ILE A 14 -23.66 25.06 8.97
C ILE A 14 -23.26 25.22 7.50
N ALA A 15 -23.41 26.40 6.92
CA ALA A 15 -23.00 26.67 5.54
C ALA A 15 -21.48 26.55 5.39
N ILE A 16 -20.71 27.12 6.32
CA ILE A 16 -19.24 27.00 6.31
C ILE A 16 -18.81 25.54 6.54
N ILE A 17 -19.41 24.83 7.51
CA ILE A 17 -19.11 23.42 7.77
C ILE A 17 -19.39 22.56 6.54
N ALA A 18 -20.50 22.81 5.82
CA ALA A 18 -20.85 22.06 4.62
C ALA A 18 -19.81 22.23 3.50
N ILE A 19 -19.34 23.45 3.27
CA ILE A 19 -18.28 23.72 2.28
C ILE A 19 -16.99 22.98 2.65
N LEU A 20 -16.58 23.07 3.92
CA LEU A 20 -15.37 22.39 4.40
C LEU A 20 -15.49 20.86 4.31
N ALA A 21 -16.63 20.30 4.73
CA ALA A 21 -16.90 18.87 4.68
C ALA A 21 -16.95 18.32 3.24
N ALA A 22 -17.51 19.10 2.30
CA ALA A 22 -17.58 18.73 0.89
C ALA A 22 -16.21 18.55 0.25
N ILE A 23 -15.19 19.31 0.68
CA ILE A 23 -13.80 19.15 0.22
C ILE A 23 -13.08 18.07 1.03
N LEU A 24 -13.31 18.01 2.35
CA LEU A 24 -12.60 17.10 3.23
C LEU A 24 -12.95 15.63 2.97
N PHE A 25 -14.22 15.31 2.75
CA PHE A 25 -14.67 13.93 2.54
C PHE A 25 -14.01 13.23 1.33
N PRO A 26 -14.01 13.81 0.10
CA PRO A 26 -13.37 13.17 -1.06
C PRO A 26 -11.85 13.10 -0.91
N VAL A 27 -11.22 14.13 -0.33
CA VAL A 27 -9.76 14.14 -0.12
C VAL A 27 -9.35 13.09 0.92
N PHE A 28 -10.13 12.94 1.99
CA PHE A 28 -9.86 11.95 3.04
C PHE A 28 -9.94 10.51 2.51
N ALA A 29 -10.90 10.21 1.64
CA ALA A 29 -11.02 8.91 1.00
C ALA A 29 -9.77 8.57 0.16
N GLN A 30 -9.29 9.53 -0.64
CA GLN A 30 -8.07 9.37 -1.44
C GLN A 30 -6.83 9.21 -0.55
N ALA A 31 -6.69 10.02 0.48
CA ALA A 31 -5.57 9.95 1.43
C ALA A 31 -5.50 8.58 2.12
N LYS A 32 -6.65 8.02 2.51
CA LYS A 32 -6.73 6.68 3.11
C LYS A 32 -6.28 5.58 2.15
N LEU A 33 -6.66 5.66 0.87
CA LEU A 33 -6.22 4.70 -0.15
C LEU A 33 -4.72 4.81 -0.41
N ALA A 34 -4.19 6.03 -0.51
CA ALA A 34 -2.76 6.27 -0.65
C ALA A 34 -1.98 5.71 0.55
N ALA A 35 -2.45 5.93 1.78
CA ALA A 35 -1.85 5.38 2.98
C ALA A 35 -1.81 3.85 2.96
N LYS A 36 -2.91 3.19 2.59
CA LYS A 36 -2.94 1.71 2.44
C LYS A 36 -1.93 1.24 1.40
N LYS A 37 -1.84 1.91 0.25
CA LYS A 37 -0.87 1.58 -0.80
C LYS A 37 0.57 1.68 -0.29
N THR A 38 0.89 2.76 0.43
CA THR A 38 2.23 2.95 1.01
C THR A 38 2.57 1.86 2.01
N VAL A 39 1.62 1.47 2.88
CA VAL A 39 1.82 0.36 3.83
C VAL A 39 2.06 -0.95 3.10
N SER A 40 1.23 -1.28 2.09
CA SER A 40 1.42 -2.49 1.30
C SER A 40 2.78 -2.52 0.59
N LEU A 41 3.21 -1.40 0.01
CA LEU A 41 4.52 -1.29 -0.65
C LEU A 41 5.67 -1.47 0.36
N SER A 42 5.56 -0.87 1.55
CA SER A 42 6.53 -1.07 2.62
C SER A 42 6.62 -2.54 3.04
N ASN A 43 5.49 -3.22 3.19
CA ASN A 43 5.46 -4.64 3.54
C ASN A 43 6.12 -5.51 2.46
N LEU A 44 5.83 -5.24 1.19
CA LEU A 44 6.46 -5.96 0.07
C LEU A 44 7.97 -5.73 0.02
N LYS A 45 8.44 -4.50 0.27
CA LYS A 45 9.86 -4.20 0.37
C LYS A 45 10.51 -4.97 1.51
N GLN A 46 9.87 -5.02 2.68
CA GLN A 46 10.38 -5.78 3.83
C GLN A 46 10.46 -7.29 3.53
N LEU A 47 9.45 -7.86 2.85
CA LEU A 47 9.49 -9.25 2.42
C LEU A 47 10.60 -9.51 1.41
N GLY A 48 10.76 -8.66 0.39
CA GLY A 48 11.84 -8.81 -0.60
C GLY A 48 13.23 -8.74 0.02
N VAL A 49 13.44 -7.80 0.95
CA VAL A 49 14.69 -7.73 1.73
C VAL A 49 14.89 -9.00 2.56
N ALA A 50 13.85 -9.50 3.23
CA ALA A 50 13.94 -10.73 4.01
C ALA A 50 14.26 -11.96 3.13
N THR A 51 13.71 -12.04 1.91
CA THR A 51 14.02 -13.11 0.95
C THR A 51 15.48 -13.08 0.52
N VAL A 52 16.03 -11.90 0.23
CA VAL A 52 17.45 -11.75 -0.14
C VAL A 52 18.36 -12.09 1.03
N LEU A 53 18.04 -11.64 2.24
CA LEU A 53 18.79 -11.99 3.44
C LEU A 53 18.81 -13.51 3.67
N TYR A 54 17.66 -14.16 3.54
CA TYR A 54 17.56 -15.61 3.66
C TYR A 54 18.42 -16.34 2.61
N ALA A 55 18.34 -15.95 1.34
CA ALA A 55 19.10 -16.59 0.26
C ALA A 55 20.61 -16.46 0.49
N ASN A 56 21.09 -15.29 0.91
CA ASN A 56 22.50 -15.06 1.22
C ASN A 56 22.99 -15.98 2.36
N ASP A 57 22.15 -16.25 3.37
CA ASP A 57 22.50 -17.11 4.49
C ASP A 57 22.39 -18.62 4.15
N HIS A 58 21.68 -18.97 3.06
CA HIS A 58 21.34 -20.34 2.68
C HIS A 58 21.78 -20.71 1.25
N GLU A 59 23.04 -20.44 0.88
CA GLU A 59 23.65 -20.86 -0.39
C GLU A 59 22.82 -20.48 -1.64
N ASP A 60 22.24 -19.27 -1.64
CA ASP A 60 21.35 -18.74 -2.69
C ASP A 60 20.04 -19.53 -2.88
N VAL A 61 19.67 -20.36 -1.90
CA VAL A 61 18.42 -21.13 -1.92
C VAL A 61 17.29 -20.28 -1.34
N LEU A 62 16.22 -20.08 -2.13
CA LEU A 62 15.03 -19.39 -1.67
C LEU A 62 14.24 -20.23 -0.65
N ALA A 63 13.58 -19.54 0.29
CA ALA A 63 12.71 -20.19 1.27
C ALA A 63 11.65 -21.05 0.57
N ARG A 64 11.57 -22.33 0.94
CA ARG A 64 10.63 -23.29 0.35
C ARG A 64 9.19 -22.81 0.56
N THR A 65 8.53 -22.39 -0.50
CA THR A 65 7.09 -22.17 -0.48
C THR A 65 6.39 -23.52 -0.47
N MET A 66 5.46 -23.74 0.46
CA MET A 66 4.57 -24.89 0.41
C MET A 66 3.65 -24.74 -0.81
N ASP A 67 3.94 -25.47 -1.88
CA ASP A 67 3.06 -25.57 -3.05
C ASP A 67 1.89 -26.50 -2.72
N THR A 68 0.68 -25.96 -2.63
CA THR A 68 -0.57 -26.72 -2.46
C THR A 68 -1.32 -26.95 -3.77
N SER A 69 -0.81 -26.44 -4.90
CA SER A 69 -1.35 -26.71 -6.22
C SER A 69 -0.63 -27.90 -6.84
N GLY A 70 -1.31 -29.05 -6.95
CA GLY A 70 -0.80 -30.22 -7.68
C GLY A 70 -0.71 -30.00 -9.19
N GLY A 71 0.03 -28.99 -9.65
CA GLY A 71 0.13 -28.61 -11.05
C GLY A 71 1.24 -27.60 -11.30
N PHE A 72 2.32 -28.10 -11.90
CA PHE A 72 3.55 -27.42 -12.33
C PHE A 72 4.48 -26.91 -11.22
N PRO A 73 5.70 -27.46 -11.10
CA PRO A 73 6.67 -26.92 -10.18
C PRO A 73 7.07 -25.52 -10.64
N ILE A 74 6.93 -24.53 -9.74
CA ILE A 74 7.64 -23.24 -9.79
C ILE A 74 9.15 -23.50 -9.61
N THR A 75 9.73 -24.23 -10.56
CA THR A 75 11.16 -24.14 -10.81
C THR A 75 11.36 -22.72 -11.31
N VAL A 76 12.04 -21.90 -10.52
CA VAL A 76 12.70 -20.72 -11.05
C VAL A 76 13.73 -21.29 -12.02
N SER A 77 13.30 -21.50 -13.26
CA SER A 77 14.13 -22.03 -14.32
C SER A 77 15.36 -21.14 -14.42
N TRP A 78 16.53 -21.71 -14.64
CA TRP A 78 17.78 -20.95 -14.81
C TRP A 78 17.63 -19.85 -15.89
N TRP A 79 16.76 -20.11 -16.87
CA TRP A 79 16.33 -19.14 -17.89
C TRP A 79 15.42 -18.04 -17.35
N ALA A 80 14.54 -18.35 -16.40
CA ALA A 80 13.69 -17.37 -15.74
C ALA A 80 14.53 -16.42 -14.87
N VAL A 81 15.39 -16.96 -13.99
CA VAL A 81 16.29 -16.17 -13.10
C VAL A 81 17.16 -15.20 -13.90
N GLY A 82 17.78 -15.64 -14.99
CA GLY A 82 18.61 -14.80 -15.84
C GLY A 82 17.83 -13.66 -16.55
N ASN A 83 16.52 -13.81 -16.74
CA ASN A 83 15.66 -12.76 -17.29
C ASN A 83 15.22 -11.76 -16.24
N TYR A 84 15.09 -12.16 -14.97
CA TYR A 84 14.81 -11.23 -13.87
C TYR A 84 16.00 -10.30 -13.59
N GLN A 85 17.24 -10.79 -13.65
CA GLN A 85 18.43 -9.95 -13.51
C GLN A 85 18.56 -8.91 -14.65
N ARG A 86 18.29 -9.30 -15.91
CA ARG A 86 18.27 -8.35 -17.04
C ARG A 86 17.12 -7.35 -17.01
N ALA A 87 16.01 -7.66 -16.35
CA ALA A 87 14.89 -6.73 -16.19
C ALA A 87 15.08 -5.73 -15.03
N LEU A 88 16.06 -6.00 -14.15
CA LEU A 88 16.48 -5.10 -13.07
C LEU A 88 17.68 -4.23 -13.44
N GLU A 89 18.38 -4.56 -14.53
CA GLU A 89 19.30 -3.63 -15.18
C GLU A 89 18.47 -2.51 -15.84
N PRO A 90 18.67 -1.25 -15.43
CA PRO A 90 17.93 -0.14 -16.00
C PRO A 90 18.40 0.08 -17.44
N TYR A 91 17.55 0.74 -18.25
CA TYR A 91 18.10 1.54 -19.35
C TYR A 91 19.24 2.44 -18.85
#